data_AF-A0A7S0M2H7-F1
#
_entry.id   AF-A0A7S0M2H7-F1
#
_cell.length_a   1.000
_cell.length_b   1.000
_cell.length_c   1.000
_cell.angle_alpha   90.00
_cell.angle_beta   90.00
_cell.angle_gamma   90.00
#
_symmetry.space_group_name_H-M   'P 1'
#
loop_
_entity.id
_entity.type
_entity.pdbx_description
1 polymer ?
#
loop_
_entity_poly.entity_id
_entity_poly.type
_entity_poly.pdbx_seq_one_letter_code
_entity_poly.pdbx_strand_id
1 'polypeptide(L)'
;LESRARAHWLWAGAGAAELEAVGEGLEGLVTAQFYDSLFQEEGDAERDRELELRLECMQFVEPGHLDIPFLHCPSPAAARSMDRAKQELRRMDCRTAPRDKLACVVACCKAVVLMIRAAAASAAKTTA
;
A
#
# COMPACT_ATOMS: atom_id res chain seq x y z
N LEU A 1 -17.94 -9.26 16.29
CA LEU A 1 -17.20 -9.55 17.55
C LEU A 1 -16.95 -8.27 18.35
N GLU A 2 -16.56 -7.18 17.70
CA GLU A 2 -16.34 -5.88 18.34
C GLU A 2 -17.51 -5.38 19.20
N SER A 3 -18.76 -5.43 18.68
CA SER A 3 -19.94 -5.01 19.44
C SER A 3 -20.15 -5.83 20.72
N ARG A 4 -19.77 -7.12 20.70
CA ARG A 4 -19.83 -8.01 21.87
C ARG A 4 -18.68 -7.76 22.84
N ALA A 5 -17.47 -7.48 22.33
CA ALA A 5 -16.32 -7.11 23.16
C ALA A 5 -16.60 -5.82 23.93
N ARG A 6 -17.17 -4.80 23.27
CA ARG A 6 -17.56 -3.51 23.88
C ARG A 6 -18.64 -3.64 24.95
N ALA A 7 -19.58 -4.56 24.77
CA ALA A 7 -20.64 -4.81 25.74
C ALA A 7 -20.19 -5.72 26.91
N HIS A 8 -19.00 -6.31 26.84
CA HIS A 8 -18.52 -7.26 27.83
C HIS A 8 -17.97 -6.53 29.05
N TRP A 9 -18.41 -6.92 30.25
CA TRP A 9 -18.07 -6.27 31.52
C TRP A 9 -16.55 -6.18 31.79
N LEU A 10 -15.76 -7.17 31.36
CA LEU A 10 -14.28 -7.13 31.46
C LEU A 10 -13.65 -5.97 30.69
N TRP A 11 -14.33 -5.45 29.68
CA TRP A 11 -13.85 -4.39 28.79
C TRP A 11 -14.54 -3.04 29.09
N ALA A 12 -15.34 -2.95 30.15
CA ALA A 12 -16.09 -1.74 30.50
C ALA A 12 -15.20 -0.52 30.79
N GLY A 13 -13.94 -0.73 31.14
CA GLY A 13 -12.94 0.34 31.34
C GLY A 13 -12.01 0.60 30.16
N ALA A 14 -12.12 -0.16 29.06
CA ALA A 14 -11.21 -0.04 27.94
C ALA A 14 -11.54 1.18 27.06
N GLY A 15 -10.53 1.93 26.68
CA GLY A 15 -10.66 3.08 25.77
C GLY A 15 -10.93 2.66 24.32
N ALA A 16 -11.43 3.60 23.51
CA ALA A 16 -11.70 3.35 22.09
C ALA A 16 -10.45 2.89 21.32
N ALA A 17 -9.29 3.48 21.60
CA ALA A 17 -8.02 3.12 20.96
C ALA A 17 -7.52 1.72 21.38
N GLU A 18 -7.76 1.31 22.63
CA GLU A 18 -7.40 -0.02 23.10
C GLU A 18 -8.27 -1.10 22.44
N LEU A 19 -9.57 -0.82 22.29
CA LEU A 19 -10.50 -1.70 21.59
C LEU A 19 -10.16 -1.84 20.10
N GLU A 20 -9.73 -0.75 19.45
CA GLU A 20 -9.26 -0.77 18.07
C GLU A 20 -7.99 -1.62 17.94
N ALA A 21 -6.98 -1.40 18.79
CA ALA A 21 -5.75 -2.18 18.80
C ALA A 21 -5.99 -3.69 19.00
N VAL A 22 -6.99 -4.04 19.82
CA VAL A 22 -7.38 -5.44 20.02
C VAL A 22 -8.11 -6.01 18.80
N GLY A 23 -8.95 -5.21 18.14
CA GLY A 23 -9.55 -5.58 16.86
C GLY A 23 -8.49 -5.88 15.81
N GLU A 24 -7.47 -5.02 15.71
CA GLU A 24 -6.32 -5.20 14.81
C GLU A 24 -5.54 -6.47 15.14
N GLY A 25 -5.28 -6.74 16.43
CA GLY A 25 -4.60 -7.95 16.85
C GLY A 25 -5.39 -9.22 16.54
N LEU A 26 -6.71 -9.17 16.70
CA LEU A 26 -7.61 -10.28 16.35
C LEU A 26 -7.66 -10.52 14.84
N GLU A 27 -7.77 -9.46 14.04
CA GLU A 27 -7.70 -9.54 12.58
C GLU A 27 -6.38 -10.19 12.16
N GLY A 28 -5.25 -9.71 12.69
CA GLY A 28 -3.93 -10.26 12.40
C GLY A 28 -3.81 -11.74 12.76
N LEU A 29 -4.36 -12.15 13.91
CA LEU A 29 -4.35 -13.55 14.33
C LEU A 29 -5.19 -14.44 13.39
N VAL A 30 -6.44 -14.06 13.12
CA VAL A 30 -7.36 -14.83 12.27
C VAL A 30 -6.81 -14.96 10.86
N THR A 31 -6.35 -13.84 10.30
CA THR A 31 -5.84 -13.80 8.92
C THR A 31 -4.52 -14.55 8.78
N ALA A 32 -3.65 -14.57 9.79
CA ALA A 32 -2.45 -15.39 9.78
C ALA A 32 -2.76 -16.90 9.87
N GLN A 33 -3.76 -17.28 10.67
CA GLN A 33 -4.09 -18.70 10.86
C GLN A 33 -4.83 -19.32 9.65
N PHE A 34 -5.66 -18.52 8.97
CA PHE A 34 -6.49 -18.99 7.86
C PHE A 34 -6.10 -18.39 6.52
N TYR A 35 -4.87 -17.87 6.39
CA TYR A 35 -4.45 -17.14 5.19
C TYR A 35 -4.67 -17.95 3.90
N ASP A 36 -4.21 -19.19 3.86
CA ASP A 36 -4.31 -20.06 2.67
C ASP A 36 -5.75 -20.38 2.25
N SER A 37 -6.72 -20.22 3.16
CA SER A 37 -8.14 -20.43 2.88
C SER A 37 -8.90 -19.14 2.61
N LEU A 38 -8.37 -18.00 3.06
CA LEU A 38 -8.98 -16.67 2.90
C LEU A 38 -8.41 -15.90 1.72
N PHE A 39 -7.15 -16.17 1.37
CA PHE A 39 -6.41 -15.50 0.32
C PHE A 39 -6.48 -16.31 -0.97
N GLN A 40 -6.91 -15.66 -2.05
CA GLN A 40 -7.18 -16.23 -3.38
C GLN A 40 -8.43 -17.13 -3.45
N GLU A 41 -9.46 -16.61 -4.10
CA GLU A 41 -10.64 -17.38 -4.53
C GLU A 41 -10.40 -18.07 -5.88
N GLU A 42 -11.34 -18.92 -6.31
CA GLU A 42 -11.25 -19.57 -7.62
C GLU A 42 -11.14 -18.52 -8.74
N GLY A 43 -10.11 -18.68 -9.59
CA GLY A 43 -9.82 -17.77 -10.70
C GLY A 43 -8.98 -16.53 -10.35
N ASP A 44 -8.64 -16.28 -9.07
CA ASP A 44 -7.68 -15.21 -8.74
C ASP A 44 -6.29 -15.52 -9.31
N ALA A 45 -5.82 -16.77 -9.21
CA ALA A 45 -4.51 -17.17 -9.73
C ALA A 45 -4.36 -16.99 -11.26
N GLU A 46 -5.45 -17.13 -12.02
CA GLU A 46 -5.44 -16.87 -13.47
C GLU A 46 -5.40 -15.38 -13.77
N ARG A 47 -6.17 -14.58 -13.02
CA ARG A 47 -6.17 -13.12 -13.12
C ARG A 47 -4.81 -12.52 -12.74
N ASP A 48 -4.18 -13.05 -11.70
CA ASP A 48 -2.84 -12.62 -11.27
C ASP A 48 -1.79 -12.89 -12.36
N ARG A 49 -1.82 -14.07 -12.99
CA ARG A 49 -0.94 -14.41 -14.13
C ARG A 49 -1.19 -13.52 -15.33
N GLU A 50 -2.45 -13.27 -15.66
CA GLU A 50 -2.78 -12.38 -16.78
C GLU A 50 -2.26 -10.95 -16.52
N LEU A 51 -2.42 -10.45 -15.29
CA LEU A 51 -1.89 -9.15 -14.89
C LEU A 51 -0.37 -9.11 -14.98
N GLU A 52 0.32 -10.15 -14.49
CA GLU A 52 1.78 -10.28 -14.56
C GLU A 52 2.27 -10.19 -16.01
N LEU A 53 1.69 -10.99 -16.92
CA LEU A 53 2.02 -10.97 -18.34
C LEU A 53 1.77 -9.59 -18.99
N ARG A 54 0.64 -8.95 -18.65
CA ARG A 54 0.34 -7.59 -19.14
C ARG A 54 1.38 -6.58 -18.67
N LEU A 55 1.83 -6.67 -17.42
CA LEU A 55 2.87 -5.79 -16.88
C LEU A 55 4.23 -6.05 -17.54
N GLU A 56 4.58 -7.30 -17.83
CA GLU A 56 5.80 -7.65 -18.56
C GLU A 56 5.81 -7.07 -19.98
N CYS A 57 4.68 -7.06 -20.67
CA CYS A 57 4.57 -6.43 -21.98
C CYS A 57 4.72 -4.89 -21.95
N MET A 58 4.57 -4.25 -20.79
CA MET A 58 4.63 -2.78 -20.63
C MET A 58 6.03 -2.24 -20.36
N GLN A 59 7.10 -3.00 -20.62
CA GLN A 59 8.49 -2.51 -20.44
C GLN A 59 8.86 -1.29 -21.29
N PHE A 60 8.11 -1.00 -22.36
CA PHE A 60 8.31 0.17 -23.21
C PHE A 60 7.73 1.47 -22.65
N VAL A 61 6.99 1.42 -21.52
CA VAL A 61 6.30 2.60 -20.99
C VAL A 61 7.30 3.58 -20.39
N GLU A 62 7.43 4.74 -21.04
CA GLU A 62 8.18 5.87 -20.54
C GLU A 62 7.28 6.91 -19.85
N PRO A 63 7.82 7.76 -18.95
CA PRO A 63 7.07 8.83 -18.31
C PRO A 63 6.32 9.78 -19.26
N GLY A 64 6.84 9.97 -20.48
CA GLY A 64 6.19 10.79 -21.50
C GLY A 64 4.85 10.23 -21.98
N HIS A 65 4.66 8.90 -21.97
CA HIS A 65 3.40 8.26 -22.36
C HIS A 65 2.27 8.44 -21.34
N LEU A 66 2.61 8.88 -20.12
CA LEU A 66 1.69 9.00 -18.99
C LEU A 66 1.49 10.46 -18.57
N ASP A 67 1.87 11.43 -19.42
CA ASP A 67 1.79 12.87 -19.14
C ASP A 67 2.52 13.29 -17.83
N ILE A 68 3.60 12.58 -17.49
CA ILE A 68 4.45 12.84 -16.31
C ILE A 68 5.91 13.15 -16.70
N PRO A 69 6.15 14.18 -17.55
CA PRO A 69 7.46 14.47 -18.12
C PRO A 69 8.53 14.81 -17.07
N PHE A 70 8.13 15.26 -15.88
CA PHE A 70 9.02 15.56 -14.76
C PHE A 70 9.76 14.33 -14.20
N LEU A 71 9.37 13.11 -14.60
CA LEU A 71 10.05 11.87 -14.25
C LEU A 71 11.07 11.39 -15.28
N HIS A 72 11.21 12.07 -16.43
CA HIS A 72 12.22 11.72 -17.44
C HIS A 72 13.65 11.95 -16.92
N CYS A 73 13.85 12.99 -16.11
CA CYS A 73 15.09 13.24 -15.37
C CYS A 73 14.74 13.61 -13.92
N PRO A 74 14.41 12.62 -13.07
CA PRO A 74 13.93 12.90 -11.73
C PRO A 74 15.07 13.46 -10.87
N SER A 75 14.76 14.43 -10.02
CA SER A 75 15.70 14.87 -8.98
C SER A 75 16.07 13.68 -8.07
N PRO A 76 17.24 13.68 -7.40
CA PRO A 76 17.61 12.59 -6.50
C PRO A 76 16.57 12.32 -5.40
N ALA A 77 15.83 13.34 -4.98
CA ALA A 77 14.73 13.20 -4.02
C ALA A 77 13.49 12.52 -4.62
N ALA A 78 13.14 12.84 -5.87
CA ALA A 78 12.04 12.20 -6.59
C ALA A 78 12.37 10.73 -6.90
N ALA A 79 13.60 10.43 -7.32
CA ALA A 79 14.05 9.05 -7.58
C ALA A 79 13.95 8.17 -6.31
N ARG A 80 14.46 8.65 -5.16
CA ARG A 80 14.32 7.93 -3.88
C ARG A 80 12.88 7.70 -3.47
N SER A 81 12.00 8.67 -3.73
CA SER A 81 10.57 8.56 -3.41
C SER A 81 9.89 7.51 -4.29
N MET A 82 10.27 7.42 -5.56
CA MET A 82 9.80 6.39 -6.49
C MET A 82 10.25 4.99 -6.06
N ASP A 83 11.52 4.83 -5.69
CA ASP A 83 12.04 3.54 -5.22
C ASP A 83 11.34 3.10 -3.93
N ARG A 84 11.09 4.04 -3.01
CA ARG A 84 10.28 3.78 -1.81
C ARG A 84 8.88 3.31 -2.17
N ALA A 85 8.20 3.98 -3.11
CA ALA A 85 6.85 3.59 -3.54
C ALA A 85 6.82 2.15 -4.07
N LYS A 86 7.78 1.79 -4.94
CA LYS A 86 7.93 0.41 -5.45
C LYS A 86 8.17 -0.59 -4.33
N GLN A 87 9.00 -0.25 -3.35
CA GLN A 87 9.31 -1.12 -2.23
C GLN A 87 8.11 -1.35 -1.31
N GLU A 88 7.31 -0.31 -1.04
CA GLU A 88 6.08 -0.47 -0.24
C GLU A 88 5.04 -1.35 -0.95
N LEU A 89 4.87 -1.22 -2.28
CA LEU A 89 4.01 -2.14 -3.03
C LEU A 89 4.50 -3.58 -2.94
N ARG A 90 5.81 -3.83 -3.06
CA ARG A 90 6.37 -5.19 -2.90
C ARG A 90 6.19 -5.75 -1.50
N ARG A 91 6.27 -4.90 -0.47
CA ARG A 91 6.05 -5.31 0.93
C ARG A 91 4.64 -5.81 1.21
N MET A 92 3.66 -5.37 0.42
CA MET A 92 2.26 -5.81 0.56
C MET A 92 2.11 -7.33 0.42
N ASP A 93 2.93 -7.96 -0.43
CA ASP A 93 2.91 -9.40 -0.65
C ASP A 93 3.29 -10.18 0.62
N CYS A 94 4.23 -9.65 1.41
CA CYS A 94 4.69 -10.27 2.65
C CYS A 94 3.75 -10.07 3.85
N ARG A 95 2.60 -9.40 3.68
CA ARG A 95 1.64 -9.13 4.78
C ARG A 95 0.46 -10.08 4.69
N THR A 96 0.06 -10.65 5.81
CA THR A 96 -1.14 -11.49 5.90
C THR A 96 -2.38 -10.69 6.30
N ALA A 97 -2.22 -9.76 7.25
CA ALA A 97 -3.30 -8.92 7.73
C ALA A 97 -3.76 -7.90 6.65
N PRO A 98 -5.07 -7.77 6.39
CA PRO A 98 -5.62 -6.81 5.42
C PRO A 98 -5.23 -5.38 5.74
N ARG A 99 -5.29 -4.98 7.02
CA ARG A 99 -4.85 -3.67 7.47
C ARG A 99 -3.38 -3.38 7.15
N ASP A 100 -2.49 -4.36 7.34
CA ASP A 100 -1.07 -4.20 7.03
C ASP A 100 -0.84 -4.11 5.52
N LYS A 101 -1.57 -4.90 4.71
CA LYS A 101 -1.57 -4.76 3.25
C LYS A 101 -2.00 -3.34 2.83
N LEU A 102 -3.07 -2.81 3.42
CA LEU A 102 -3.53 -1.43 3.18
C LEU A 102 -2.52 -0.39 3.64
N ALA A 103 -1.83 -0.61 4.76
CA ALA A 103 -0.79 0.29 5.23
C ALA A 103 0.37 0.42 4.22
N CYS A 104 0.75 -0.69 3.55
CA CYS A 104 1.70 -0.67 2.44
C CYS A 104 1.21 0.16 1.25
N VAL A 105 -0.07 0.03 0.86
CA VAL A 105 -0.67 0.85 -0.21
C VAL A 105 -0.65 2.34 0.16
N VAL A 106 -1.07 2.69 1.38
CA VAL A 106 -1.06 4.07 1.88
C VAL A 106 0.36 4.62 1.93
N ALA A 107 1.35 3.82 2.34
CA ALA A 107 2.76 4.21 2.36
C ALA A 107 3.30 4.46 0.95
N CYS A 108 2.93 3.62 -0.02
CA CYS A 108 3.21 3.83 -1.44
C CYS A 108 2.63 5.17 -1.93
N CYS A 109 1.33 5.41 -1.70
CA CYS A 109 0.67 6.66 -2.11
C CYS A 109 1.33 7.89 -1.48
N LYS A 110 1.71 7.84 -0.20
CA LYS A 110 2.46 8.93 0.46
C LYS A 110 3.80 9.20 -0.23
N ALA A 111 4.52 8.17 -0.64
CA ALA A 111 5.79 8.30 -1.37
C ALA A 111 5.57 8.92 -2.76
N VAL A 112 4.53 8.52 -3.48
CA VAL A 112 4.13 9.12 -4.77
C VAL A 112 3.79 10.61 -4.61
N VAL A 113 3.03 10.98 -3.57
CA VAL A 113 2.71 12.39 -3.29
C VAL A 113 3.97 13.20 -2.98
N LEU A 114 4.91 12.64 -2.22
CA LEU A 114 6.20 13.30 -1.95
C LEU A 114 7.02 13.50 -3.23
N MET A 115 7.03 12.51 -4.13
CA MET A 115 7.67 12.60 -5.43
C MET A 115 7.09 13.74 -6.27
N ILE A 116 5.76 13.83 -6.38
CA ILE A 116 5.06 14.88 -7.13
C ILE A 116 5.37 16.27 -6.54
N ARG A 117 5.35 16.40 -5.21
CA ARG A 117 5.69 17.68 -4.54
C ARG A 117 7.14 18.10 -4.78
N ALA A 118 8.08 17.15 -4.74
CA ALA A 118 9.48 17.43 -5.03
C ALA A 118 9.69 17.88 -6.48
N ALA A 119 8.95 17.30 -7.42
CA ALA A 119 8.98 17.71 -8.83
C ALA A 119 8.42 19.13 -9.03
N ALA A 120 7.27 19.44 -8.42
CA ALA A 120 6.67 20.78 -8.47
C ALA A 120 7.60 21.86 -7.86
N ALA A 121 8.25 21.55 -6.73
CA ALA A 121 9.20 22.46 -6.11
C ALA A 121 10.47 22.68 -6.95
N SER A 122 10.90 21.67 -7.73
CA SER A 122 12.02 21.82 -8.66
C SER A 122 11.67 22.73 -9.82
N ALA A 123 10.44 22.62 -10.35
CA ALA A 123 9.97 23.47 -11.44
C ALA A 123 9.89 24.95 -11.01
N ALA A 124 9.44 25.23 -9.78
CA ALA A 124 9.36 26.59 -9.23
C ALA A 124 10.73 27.27 -9.05
N LYS A 125 11.81 26.50 -8.86
CA LYS A 125 13.19 27.03 -8.71
C LYS A 125 13.85 27.37 -10.04
N THR A 126 13.33 26.89 -11.18
CA THR A 126 13.89 27.20 -12.51
C THR A 126 13.36 28.53 -13.06
N THR A 127 12.27 29.06 -12.49
CA THR A 127 11.61 30.31 -12.91
C THR A 127 12.00 31.55 -12.09
N ALA A 128 12.94 31.43 -11.15
CA ALA A 128 13.47 32.52 -10.32
C ALA A 128 14.98 32.63 -10.53
#